data_AF-E3FE70-F1
#
_entry.id   AF-E3FE70-F1
#
_cell.length_a   1.000
_cell.length_b   1.000
_cell.length_c   1.000
_cell.angle_alpha   90.00
_cell.angle_beta   90.00
_cell.angle_gamma   90.00
#
_symmetry.space_group_name_H-M   'P 1'
#
loop_
_entity.id
_entity.type
_entity.pdbx_description
1 polymer ?
#
loop_
_entity_poly.entity_id
_entity_poly.type
_entity_poly.pdbx_seq_one_letter_code
_entity_poly.pdbx_strand_id
1 'polypeptide(L)'
;MNAITPPWISRLLTLAILAALPGCIIEEGHSPDSPGASYGCPSLEGPRIEGSVSLHNEQGGFFSLESYTYEGYYVRHADGQAMISLIETGWDMDDATFRMVPGLADERCVSFESRNYPGSFLREDHGEVWLDDGRSDGRFEEDATFCPRLGLADSHALSFESCTSPGTYLHHTDDILYVGDGSGWAFDEDATFLLTDPWSP
;
A
#
# COMPACT_ATOMS: atom_id res chain seq x y z
N MET A 1 0.84 -46.76 -2.31
CA MET A 1 -0.43 -46.00 -2.29
C MET A 1 -0.84 -45.85 -0.83
N ASN A 2 -0.39 -44.77 -0.18
CA ASN A 2 -0.86 -44.39 1.16
C ASN A 2 -1.16 -42.89 1.06
N ALA A 3 -2.45 -42.55 0.97
CA ALA A 3 -2.91 -41.17 0.97
C ALA A 3 -3.04 -40.70 2.42
N ILE A 4 -2.30 -39.65 2.77
CA ILE A 4 -2.45 -38.89 4.00
C ILE A 4 -3.59 -37.89 3.77
N THR A 5 -4.64 -37.98 4.56
CA THR A 5 -5.80 -37.08 4.53
C THR A 5 -5.48 -35.77 5.27
N PRO A 6 -5.77 -34.58 4.70
CA PRO A 6 -5.51 -33.29 5.35
C PRO A 6 -6.55 -32.95 6.44
N PRO A 7 -6.17 -32.29 7.55
CA PRO A 7 -7.05 -32.03 8.68
C PRO A 7 -7.71 -30.65 8.56
N TRP A 8 -8.90 -30.59 7.98
CA TRP A 8 -9.77 -29.42 8.11
C TRP A 8 -11.23 -29.85 8.16
N ILE A 9 -11.63 -30.50 9.26
CA ILE A 9 -13.05 -30.79 9.53
C ILE A 9 -13.39 -30.44 10.99
N SER A 10 -14.31 -29.47 11.09
CA SER A 10 -15.34 -29.26 12.11
C SER A 10 -14.97 -28.77 13.52
N ARG A 11 -15.43 -27.54 13.82
CA ARG A 11 -16.11 -27.27 15.08
C ARG A 11 -17.52 -26.71 14.81
N LEU A 12 -18.48 -27.35 15.47
CA LEU A 12 -19.93 -27.20 15.35
C LEU A 12 -20.46 -25.96 16.06
N LEU A 13 -21.64 -25.53 15.60
CA LEU A 13 -22.51 -24.49 16.15
C LEU A 13 -22.74 -24.60 17.67
N THR A 14 -22.97 -23.46 18.31
CA THR A 14 -23.84 -23.38 19.50
C THR A 14 -24.77 -22.17 19.37
N LEU A 15 -26.04 -22.36 19.70
CA LEU A 15 -27.16 -21.46 19.45
C LEU A 15 -27.42 -20.48 20.62
N ALA A 16 -27.66 -19.22 20.26
CA ALA A 16 -28.47 -18.15 20.87
C ALA A 16 -28.58 -17.96 22.40
N ILE A 17 -28.29 -16.73 22.85
CA ILE A 17 -29.03 -16.08 23.96
C ILE A 17 -29.44 -14.67 23.52
N LEU A 18 -30.75 -14.43 23.62
CA LEU A 18 -31.43 -13.16 23.39
C LEU A 18 -31.26 -12.26 24.62
N ALA A 19 -30.77 -11.04 24.45
CA ALA A 19 -30.88 -9.98 25.46
C ALA A 19 -31.13 -8.64 24.75
N ALA A 20 -32.28 -8.04 25.04
CA ALA A 20 -32.67 -6.72 24.56
C ALA A 20 -31.94 -5.64 25.37
N LEU A 21 -31.41 -4.63 24.68
CA LEU A 21 -31.05 -3.35 25.29
C LEU A 21 -31.85 -2.22 24.62
N PRO A 22 -32.43 -1.31 25.40
CA PRO A 22 -33.12 -0.13 24.89
C PRO A 22 -32.11 0.94 24.46
N GLY A 23 -32.46 1.69 23.41
CA GLY A 23 -31.81 2.97 23.08
C GLY A 23 -31.08 2.96 21.75
N CYS A 24 -31.83 3.03 20.65
CA CYS A 24 -31.34 3.61 19.42
C CYS A 24 -31.08 5.11 19.72
N ILE A 25 -29.82 5.53 19.78
CA ILE A 25 -29.49 6.96 19.70
C ILE A 25 -29.16 7.23 18.24
N ILE A 26 -30.08 7.94 17.58
CA ILE A 26 -29.75 8.70 16.38
C ILE A 26 -29.13 10.00 16.91
N GLU A 27 -27.81 10.17 16.78
CA GLU A 27 -27.22 11.51 16.90
C GLU A 27 -27.40 12.23 15.57
N GLU A 28 -28.53 12.93 15.46
CA GLU A 28 -28.68 14.07 14.55
C GLU A 28 -27.94 15.26 15.16
N GLY A 29 -26.99 15.83 14.40
CA GLY A 29 -26.64 17.23 14.48
C GLY A 29 -25.30 17.57 15.15
N HIS A 30 -24.26 17.68 14.32
CA HIS A 30 -23.28 18.76 14.47
C HIS A 30 -22.84 19.27 13.10
N SER A 31 -23.43 20.40 12.69
CA SER A 31 -22.68 21.41 11.93
C SER A 31 -22.66 22.67 12.77
N PRO A 32 -21.46 23.24 12.96
CA PRO A 32 -21.28 24.59 12.47
C PRO A 32 -20.09 24.64 11.52
N ASP A 33 -20.26 25.46 10.49
CA ASP A 33 -19.24 25.81 9.50
C ASP A 33 -17.88 26.10 10.13
N SER A 34 -16.85 25.42 9.63
CA SER A 34 -15.47 25.89 9.62
C SER A 34 -14.82 25.33 8.35
N PRO A 35 -14.39 26.16 7.38
CA PRO A 35 -13.55 25.68 6.29
C PRO A 35 -12.14 25.52 6.86
N GLY A 36 -11.94 24.51 7.70
CA GLY A 36 -10.63 24.00 8.08
C GLY A 36 -10.18 23.03 7.00
N ALA A 37 -8.99 23.22 6.46
CA ALA A 37 -8.45 22.46 5.34
C ALA A 37 -8.66 20.94 5.50
N SER A 38 -9.09 20.28 4.42
CA SER A 38 -8.99 18.82 4.27
C SER A 38 -7.50 18.48 4.27
N TYR A 39 -6.96 18.12 5.43
CA TYR A 39 -5.67 17.43 5.56
C TYR A 39 -5.97 15.96 5.32
N GLY A 40 -5.85 15.51 4.08
CA GLY A 40 -6.16 14.13 3.71
C GLY A 40 -5.89 13.89 2.25
N CYS A 41 -5.77 12.63 1.86
CA CYS A 41 -5.43 12.27 0.50
C CYS A 41 -6.59 12.54 -0.47
N PRO A 42 -6.40 13.38 -1.52
CA PRO A 42 -7.37 13.55 -2.60
C PRO A 42 -7.91 12.24 -3.20
N SER A 43 -7.09 11.19 -3.22
CA SER A 43 -7.47 9.86 -3.73
C SER A 43 -8.48 9.12 -2.86
N LEU A 44 -8.70 9.57 -1.63
CA LEU A 44 -9.75 9.06 -0.75
C LEU A 44 -11.04 9.89 -0.79
N GLU A 45 -11.14 10.86 -1.69
CA GLU A 45 -12.32 11.70 -1.83
C GLU A 45 -13.24 11.22 -2.97
N GLY A 46 -14.56 11.37 -2.76
CA GLY A 46 -15.59 11.05 -3.75
C GLY A 46 -15.92 9.55 -3.85
N PRO A 47 -16.50 9.09 -4.98
CA PRO A 47 -16.94 7.69 -5.16
C PRO A 47 -15.79 6.67 -5.31
N ARG A 48 -14.52 7.11 -5.24
CA ARG A 48 -13.29 6.29 -5.42
C ARG A 48 -12.91 5.39 -4.23
N ILE A 49 -13.89 5.05 -3.39
CA ILE A 49 -13.70 4.08 -2.29
C ILE A 49 -13.86 2.64 -2.80
N GLU A 50 -14.44 2.44 -3.99
CA GLU A 50 -14.47 1.10 -4.60
C GLU A 50 -13.04 0.59 -4.84
N GLY A 51 -12.79 -0.62 -4.36
CA GLY A 51 -11.47 -1.25 -4.45
C GLY A 51 -10.48 -0.80 -3.38
N SER A 52 -10.83 0.07 -2.42
CA SER A 52 -9.93 0.43 -1.32
C SER A 52 -9.63 -0.79 -0.43
N VAL A 53 -8.35 -1.04 -0.16
CA VAL A 53 -7.91 -2.09 0.76
C VAL A 53 -7.35 -1.44 2.02
N SER A 54 -7.78 -1.93 3.19
CA SER A 54 -7.18 -1.52 4.46
C SER A 54 -6.03 -2.45 4.82
N LEU A 55 -4.82 -1.90 4.92
CA LEU A 55 -3.62 -2.61 5.37
C LEU A 55 -3.28 -2.29 6.84
N HIS A 56 -4.24 -1.77 7.61
CA HIS A 56 -4.01 -1.30 8.98
C HIS A 56 -3.36 -2.36 9.88
N ASN A 57 -3.72 -3.64 9.73
CA ASN A 57 -3.16 -4.71 10.55
C ASN A 57 -1.74 -5.11 10.13
N GLU A 58 -1.31 -4.74 8.93
CA GLU A 58 0.04 -4.98 8.41
C GLU A 58 0.98 -3.81 8.78
N GLN A 59 0.43 -2.64 9.14
CA GLN A 59 1.23 -1.48 9.51
C GLN A 59 2.13 -1.77 10.73
N GLY A 60 3.38 -1.33 10.65
CA GLY A 60 4.45 -1.57 11.62
C GLY A 60 5.33 -2.78 11.30
N GLY A 61 4.89 -3.66 10.40
CA GLY A 61 5.68 -4.78 9.89
C GLY A 61 6.64 -4.39 8.76
N PHE A 62 7.63 -5.24 8.51
CA PHE A 62 8.50 -5.18 7.33
C PHE A 62 7.98 -6.11 6.24
N PHE A 63 8.01 -5.66 5.00
CA PHE A 63 7.55 -6.41 3.84
C PHE A 63 8.42 -6.12 2.61
N SER A 64 8.26 -6.96 1.60
CA SER A 64 8.79 -6.74 0.26
C SER A 64 7.66 -6.78 -0.76
N LEU A 65 7.79 -6.00 -1.84
CA LEU A 65 6.79 -5.88 -2.90
C LEU A 65 7.34 -6.56 -4.16
N GLU A 66 6.74 -7.68 -4.56
CA GLU A 66 7.11 -8.38 -5.79
C GLU A 66 6.31 -7.83 -6.98
N SER A 67 6.94 -7.63 -8.14
CA SER A 67 6.26 -7.28 -9.39
C SER A 67 5.32 -8.40 -9.80
N TYR A 68 4.09 -8.05 -10.19
CA TYR A 68 3.17 -9.02 -10.78
C TYR A 68 3.63 -9.47 -12.18
N THR A 69 4.19 -8.55 -12.98
CA THR A 69 4.66 -8.84 -14.35
C THR A 69 5.92 -9.71 -14.36
N TYR A 70 6.85 -9.48 -13.42
CA TYR A 70 8.16 -10.13 -13.39
C TYR A 70 8.38 -10.91 -12.08
N GLU A 71 8.09 -12.21 -12.08
CA GLU A 71 8.34 -13.11 -10.95
C GLU A 71 9.83 -13.04 -10.52
N GLY A 72 10.06 -12.89 -9.21
CA GLY A 72 11.38 -12.73 -8.62
C GLY A 72 11.94 -11.31 -8.63
N TYR A 73 11.27 -10.35 -9.28
CA TYR A 73 11.67 -8.94 -9.25
C TYR A 73 10.92 -8.20 -8.14
N TYR A 74 11.67 -7.50 -7.30
CA TYR A 74 11.11 -6.79 -6.15
C TYR A 74 11.39 -5.30 -6.24
N VAL A 75 10.43 -4.50 -5.78
CA VAL A 75 10.65 -3.07 -5.54
C VAL A 75 11.79 -2.94 -4.55
N ARG A 76 12.78 -2.12 -4.91
CA ARG A 76 13.88 -1.72 -4.06
C ARG A 76 14.37 -0.34 -4.45
N HIS A 77 15.17 0.28 -3.61
CA HIS A 77 15.93 1.47 -4.01
C HIS A 77 17.35 1.08 -4.47
N ALA A 78 17.98 1.90 -5.32
CA ALA A 78 19.42 1.92 -5.53
C ALA A 78 19.86 3.32 -5.88
N ASP A 79 20.92 3.79 -5.24
CA ASP A 79 21.42 5.17 -5.37
C ASP A 79 20.32 6.23 -5.19
N GLY A 80 19.27 5.90 -4.41
CA GLY A 80 18.10 6.73 -4.16
C GLY A 80 16.93 6.54 -5.13
N GLN A 81 17.12 5.97 -6.32
CA GLN A 81 16.04 5.71 -7.27
C GLN A 81 15.29 4.41 -6.90
N ALA A 82 13.97 4.43 -6.90
CA ALA A 82 13.18 3.21 -6.79
C ALA A 82 13.09 2.46 -8.13
N MET A 83 13.29 1.14 -8.08
CA MET A 83 13.31 0.24 -9.24
C MET A 83 12.79 -1.14 -8.83
N ILE A 84 12.44 -1.98 -9.80
CA ILE A 84 12.31 -3.42 -9.62
C ILE A 84 13.61 -4.12 -10.03
N SER A 85 14.05 -5.12 -9.29
CA SER A 85 15.09 -6.04 -9.79
C SER A 85 15.08 -7.38 -9.05
N LEU A 86 15.84 -8.34 -9.58
CA LEU A 86 16.26 -9.51 -8.81
C LEU A 86 16.99 -9.11 -7.54
N ILE A 87 16.85 -9.91 -6.49
CA ILE A 87 17.53 -9.75 -5.20
C ILE A 87 18.64 -10.80 -5.12
N GLU A 88 19.90 -10.36 -5.22
CA GLU A 88 21.06 -11.26 -5.32
C GLU A 88 22.00 -11.14 -4.11
N THR A 89 22.04 -9.97 -3.47
CA THR A 89 22.95 -9.67 -2.37
C THR A 89 22.21 -9.29 -1.08
N GLY A 90 22.92 -9.35 0.05
CA GLY A 90 22.38 -8.87 1.33
C GLY A 90 22.07 -7.37 1.34
N TRP A 91 22.73 -6.58 0.49
CA TRP A 91 22.39 -5.16 0.32
C TRP A 91 21.08 -5.02 -0.45
N ASP A 92 20.88 -5.81 -1.50
CA ASP A 92 19.63 -5.82 -2.27
C ASP A 92 18.45 -6.22 -1.38
N MET A 93 18.65 -7.19 -0.48
CA MET A 93 17.63 -7.61 0.49
C MET A 93 17.21 -6.44 1.40
N ASP A 94 18.18 -5.67 1.87
CA ASP A 94 17.95 -4.49 2.70
C ASP A 94 17.27 -3.36 1.91
N ASP A 95 17.67 -3.15 0.66
CA ASP A 95 17.09 -2.15 -0.25
C ASP A 95 15.65 -2.49 -0.66
N ALA A 96 15.32 -3.78 -0.72
CA ALA A 96 14.01 -4.31 -1.10
C ALA A 96 13.04 -4.52 0.07
N THR A 97 13.45 -4.12 1.28
CA THR A 97 12.64 -4.29 2.48
C THR A 97 12.18 -2.94 3.02
N PHE A 98 10.87 -2.81 3.20
CA PHE A 98 10.24 -1.59 3.66
C PHE A 98 9.40 -1.84 4.90
N ARG A 99 9.47 -0.94 5.87
CA ARG A 99 8.49 -0.87 6.95
C ARG A 99 7.25 -0.17 6.40
N MET A 100 6.12 -0.86 6.41
CA MET A 100 4.84 -0.25 6.07
C MET A 100 4.34 0.53 7.28
N VAL A 101 4.03 1.82 7.12
CA VAL A 101 3.53 2.68 8.20
C VAL A 101 2.20 3.30 7.81
N PRO A 102 1.42 3.86 8.78
CA PRO A 102 0.31 4.74 8.41
C PRO A 102 0.80 5.83 7.47
N GLY A 103 0.01 6.13 6.43
CA GLY A 103 0.36 7.17 5.45
C GLY A 103 0.70 8.48 6.14
N LEU A 104 1.81 9.12 5.74
CA LEU A 104 2.29 10.34 6.38
C LEU A 104 1.28 11.48 6.27
N ALA A 105 0.54 11.58 5.17
CA ALA A 105 -0.53 12.56 4.97
C ALA A 105 -1.92 12.09 5.40
N ASP A 106 -2.17 10.77 5.42
CA ASP A 106 -3.47 10.19 5.76
C ASP A 106 -3.30 8.75 6.27
N GLU A 107 -3.72 8.51 7.52
CA GLU A 107 -3.56 7.22 8.20
C GLU A 107 -4.35 6.06 7.56
N ARG A 108 -5.32 6.38 6.69
CA ARG A 108 -6.08 5.39 5.92
C ARG A 108 -5.28 4.81 4.76
N CYS A 109 -4.19 5.48 4.36
CA CYS A 109 -3.24 5.05 3.34
C CYS A 109 -1.96 4.53 4.02
N VAL A 110 -0.91 4.27 3.23
CA VAL A 110 0.38 3.77 3.72
C VAL A 110 1.54 4.58 3.20
N SER A 111 2.64 4.55 3.93
CA SER A 111 3.95 5.02 3.44
C SER A 111 4.98 3.90 3.63
N PHE A 112 5.95 3.83 2.74
CA PHE A 112 6.98 2.78 2.72
C PHE A 112 8.31 3.35 3.21
N GLU A 113 8.65 3.12 4.47
CA GLU A 113 9.93 3.52 5.03
C GLU A 113 11.00 2.48 4.70
N SER A 114 12.17 2.90 4.24
CA SER A 114 13.30 1.99 3.99
C SER A 114 13.77 1.32 5.29
N ARG A 115 14.05 0.01 5.23
CA ARG A 115 14.67 -0.72 6.34
C ARG A 115 16.08 -0.23 6.65
N ASN A 116 16.91 -0.05 5.62
CA ASN A 116 18.32 0.31 5.79
C ASN A 116 18.58 1.81 5.86
N TYR A 117 17.59 2.64 5.53
CA TYR A 117 17.60 4.09 5.75
C TYR A 117 16.36 4.53 6.54
N PRO A 118 16.28 4.24 7.85
CA PRO A 118 15.16 4.69 8.69
C PRO A 118 15.01 6.21 8.66
N GLY A 119 13.77 6.68 8.55
CA GLY A 119 13.42 8.07 8.30
C GLY A 119 13.35 8.47 6.83
N SER A 120 13.71 7.57 5.90
CA SER A 120 13.55 7.78 4.45
C SER A 120 12.43 6.92 3.89
N PHE A 121 11.65 7.49 2.98
CA PHE A 121 10.43 6.89 2.44
C PHE A 121 10.45 6.91 0.92
N LEU A 122 9.79 5.92 0.30
CA LEU A 122 9.46 6.02 -1.12
C LEU A 122 8.50 7.20 -1.30
N ARG A 123 8.86 8.12 -2.20
CA ARG A 123 8.01 9.25 -2.59
C ARG A 123 7.98 9.43 -4.09
N GLU A 124 6.89 9.98 -4.58
CA GLU A 124 6.83 10.57 -5.89
C GLU A 124 7.66 11.86 -5.96
N ASP A 125 8.39 12.03 -7.06
CA ASP A 125 9.01 13.30 -7.45
C ASP A 125 8.88 13.49 -8.96
N HIS A 126 7.99 14.39 -9.38
CA HIS A 126 7.74 14.68 -10.79
C HIS A 126 7.43 13.42 -11.62
N GLY A 127 6.67 12.48 -11.05
CA GLY A 127 6.30 11.21 -11.67
C GLY A 127 7.30 10.06 -11.50
N GLU A 128 8.54 10.31 -11.11
CA GLU A 128 9.51 9.27 -10.75
C GLU A 128 9.41 8.93 -9.26
N VAL A 129 9.88 7.75 -8.85
CA VAL A 129 9.88 7.36 -7.43
C VAL A 129 11.29 7.30 -6.87
N TRP A 130 11.47 7.96 -5.74
CA TRP A 130 12.74 8.13 -5.07
C TRP A 130 12.63 7.82 -3.58
N LEU A 131 13.74 7.40 -2.98
CA LEU A 131 13.90 7.30 -1.55
C LEU A 131 14.40 8.65 -1.01
N ASP A 132 13.63 9.28 -0.11
CA ASP A 132 13.91 10.63 0.41
C ASP A 132 13.51 10.74 1.89
N ASP A 133 14.16 11.64 2.65
CA ASP A 133 13.89 11.89 4.06
C ASP A 133 13.06 13.16 4.34
N GLY A 134 12.62 13.86 3.29
CA GLY A 134 11.67 14.96 3.38
C GLY A 134 12.24 16.26 3.93
N ARG A 135 13.56 16.39 4.03
CA ARG A 135 14.20 17.63 4.52
C ARG A 135 14.13 18.79 3.51
N SER A 136 13.80 18.50 2.26
CA SER A 136 13.97 19.41 1.11
C SER A 136 12.73 20.21 0.73
N ASP A 137 11.51 19.79 1.10
CA ASP A 137 10.28 20.51 0.73
C ASP A 137 9.08 20.26 1.67
N GLY A 138 7.98 20.96 1.40
CA GLY A 138 6.76 20.92 2.22
C GLY A 138 5.63 20.04 1.66
N ARG A 139 5.90 19.16 0.68
CA ARG A 139 4.92 18.24 0.08
C ARG A 139 5.26 16.76 0.27
N PHE A 140 6.37 16.51 0.93
CA PHE A 140 6.88 15.18 1.22
C PHE A 140 5.84 14.20 1.77
N GLU A 141 5.01 14.63 2.73
CA GLU A 141 4.05 13.72 3.38
C GLU A 141 3.02 13.21 2.38
N GLU A 142 2.48 14.09 1.52
CA GLU A 142 1.52 13.67 0.50
C GLU A 142 2.19 12.85 -0.60
N ASP A 143 3.38 13.27 -1.07
CA ASP A 143 4.10 12.60 -2.15
C ASP A 143 4.62 11.21 -1.75
N ALA A 144 4.84 10.97 -0.45
CA ALA A 144 5.24 9.69 0.13
C ALA A 144 4.06 8.85 0.65
N THR A 145 2.81 9.27 0.40
CA THR A 145 1.62 8.53 0.81
C THR A 145 0.96 7.85 -0.37
N PHE A 146 0.70 6.54 -0.24
CA PHE A 146 0.05 5.72 -1.25
C PHE A 146 -1.15 4.99 -0.68
N CYS A 147 -2.27 5.01 -1.38
CA CYS A 147 -3.53 4.46 -0.94
C CYS A 147 -3.74 3.06 -1.57
N PRO A 148 -3.73 1.98 -0.78
CA PRO A 148 -3.85 0.63 -1.32
C PRO A 148 -5.21 0.39 -1.98
N ARG A 149 -5.16 -0.27 -3.13
CA ARG A 149 -6.30 -0.74 -3.91
C ARG A 149 -6.15 -2.24 -4.20
N LEU A 150 -7.27 -2.89 -4.51
CA LEU A 150 -7.23 -4.19 -5.19
C LEU A 150 -6.38 -4.05 -6.46
N GLY A 151 -5.53 -5.04 -6.74
CA GLY A 151 -4.65 -5.02 -7.90
C GLY A 151 -5.41 -4.79 -9.19
N LEU A 152 -4.89 -3.91 -10.06
CA LEU A 152 -5.48 -3.59 -11.34
C LEU A 152 -5.54 -4.81 -12.27
N ALA A 153 -4.52 -5.68 -12.23
CA ALA A 153 -4.48 -6.94 -12.98
C ALA A 153 -5.13 -8.13 -12.25
N ASP A 154 -4.99 -8.20 -10.92
CA ASP A 154 -5.56 -9.26 -10.09
C ASP A 154 -6.02 -8.71 -8.73
N SER A 155 -7.30 -8.90 -8.42
CA SER A 155 -7.91 -8.48 -7.15
C SER A 155 -7.36 -9.17 -5.89
N HIS A 156 -6.56 -10.23 -6.02
CA HIS A 156 -5.84 -10.86 -4.90
C HIS A 156 -4.46 -10.24 -4.62
N ALA A 157 -3.99 -9.35 -5.50
CA ALA A 157 -2.78 -8.55 -5.35
C ALA A 157 -3.14 -7.10 -5.02
N LEU A 158 -2.14 -6.21 -5.00
CA LEU A 158 -2.32 -4.81 -4.63
C LEU A 158 -1.84 -3.86 -5.73
N SER A 159 -2.54 -2.74 -5.86
CA SER A 159 -2.05 -1.55 -6.57
C SER A 159 -2.04 -0.37 -5.60
N PHE A 160 -1.10 0.56 -5.78
CA PHE A 160 -0.88 1.66 -4.85
C PHE A 160 -1.16 2.99 -5.55
N GLU A 161 -2.34 3.57 -5.30
CA GLU A 161 -2.74 4.86 -5.87
C GLU A 161 -2.02 6.00 -5.15
N SER A 162 -1.50 6.99 -5.88
CA SER A 162 -0.87 8.16 -5.25
C SER A 162 -1.87 8.94 -4.39
N CYS A 163 -1.45 9.44 -3.23
CA CYS A 163 -2.28 10.33 -2.41
C CYS A 163 -2.63 11.63 -3.14
N THR A 164 -1.66 12.24 -3.82
CA THR A 164 -1.77 13.59 -4.42
C THR A 164 -2.56 13.62 -5.71
N SER A 165 -2.58 12.51 -6.45
CA SER A 165 -3.04 12.44 -7.82
C SER A 165 -4.00 11.26 -8.02
N PRO A 166 -5.32 11.49 -7.87
CA PRO A 166 -6.30 10.42 -8.04
C PRO A 166 -6.27 9.83 -9.46
N GLY A 167 -6.29 8.50 -9.54
CA GLY A 167 -6.19 7.74 -10.78
C GLY A 167 -4.77 7.48 -11.28
N THR A 168 -3.74 7.92 -10.54
CA THR A 168 -2.34 7.55 -10.84
C THR A 168 -1.85 6.51 -9.84
N TYR A 169 -1.05 5.58 -10.33
CA TYR A 169 -0.60 4.42 -9.58
C TYR A 169 0.91 4.28 -9.64
N LEU A 170 1.46 3.78 -8.54
CA LEU A 170 2.79 3.19 -8.54
C LEU A 170 2.83 2.07 -9.58
N HIS A 171 3.78 2.15 -10.50
CA HIS A 171 3.99 1.14 -11.54
C HIS A 171 5.46 1.16 -11.96
N HIS A 172 5.94 0.08 -12.56
CA HIS A 172 7.26 0.10 -13.20
C HIS A 172 7.15 0.39 -14.69
N THR A 173 8.17 1.06 -15.25
CA THR A 173 8.41 1.11 -16.70
C THR A 173 9.85 0.67 -16.93
N ASP A 174 10.02 -0.38 -17.74
CA ASP A 174 11.22 -1.21 -17.70
C ASP A 174 11.51 -1.61 -16.24
N ASP A 175 12.65 -1.19 -15.68
CA ASP A 175 13.02 -1.49 -14.30
C ASP A 175 12.71 -0.35 -13.32
N ILE A 176 12.37 0.87 -13.76
CA ILE A 176 12.25 2.04 -12.87
C ILE A 176 10.81 2.23 -12.38
N LEU A 177 10.63 2.62 -11.12
CA LEU A 177 9.32 2.93 -10.55
C LEU A 177 8.90 4.37 -10.86
N TYR A 178 7.65 4.49 -11.27
CA TYR A 178 6.96 5.72 -11.57
C TYR A 178 5.61 5.77 -10.86
N VAL A 179 5.03 6.97 -10.81
CA VAL A 179 3.63 7.21 -10.50
C VAL A 179 2.99 7.85 -11.72
N GLY A 180 1.95 7.23 -12.24
CA GLY A 180 1.29 7.72 -13.45
C GLY A 180 -0.03 7.05 -13.70
N ASP A 181 -0.79 7.60 -14.64
CA ASP A 181 -1.98 6.96 -15.18
C ASP A 181 -1.64 6.12 -16.41
N GLY A 182 -2.49 5.14 -16.68
CA GLY A 182 -2.34 4.25 -17.82
C GLY A 182 -3.61 3.45 -18.07
N SER A 183 -3.57 2.61 -19.10
CA SER A 183 -4.71 1.77 -19.44
C SER A 183 -4.29 0.51 -20.18
N GLY A 184 -5.06 -0.56 -19.98
CA GLY A 184 -4.87 -1.84 -20.64
C GLY A 184 -3.95 -2.77 -19.85
N TRP A 185 -4.01 -4.05 -20.23
CA TRP A 185 -3.44 -5.15 -19.45
C TRP A 185 -1.97 -4.96 -19.06
N ALA A 186 -1.12 -4.41 -19.94
CA ALA A 186 0.28 -4.20 -19.62
C ALA A 186 0.49 -3.21 -18.47
N PHE A 187 -0.22 -2.07 -18.50
CA PHE A 187 -0.17 -1.12 -17.39
C PHE A 187 -0.77 -1.71 -16.12
N ASP A 188 -1.88 -2.43 -16.24
CA ASP A 188 -2.55 -3.05 -15.09
C ASP A 188 -1.61 -4.05 -14.40
N GLU A 189 -0.83 -4.83 -15.17
CA GLU A 189 0.18 -5.78 -14.66
C GLU A 189 1.36 -5.03 -14.02
N ASP A 190 1.92 -4.03 -14.70
CA ASP A 190 3.07 -3.25 -14.22
C ASP A 190 2.76 -2.40 -12.97
N ALA A 191 1.48 -2.09 -12.75
CA ALA A 191 0.96 -1.38 -11.58
C ALA A 191 0.43 -2.31 -10.47
N THR A 192 0.60 -3.63 -10.60
CA THR A 192 0.17 -4.62 -9.62
C THR A 192 1.37 -5.27 -8.94
N PHE A 193 1.30 -5.42 -7.62
CA PHE A 193 2.37 -5.98 -6.79
C PHE A 193 1.82 -6.99 -5.79
N LEU A 194 2.62 -8.01 -5.50
CA LEU A 194 2.36 -8.95 -4.41
C LEU A 194 3.06 -8.46 -3.15
N LEU A 195 2.33 -8.40 -2.03
CA LEU A 195 2.93 -8.17 -0.72
C LEU A 195 3.44 -9.49 -0.16
N THR A 196 4.72 -9.54 0.21
CA THR A 196 5.42 -10.76 0.63
C THR A 196 6.11 -10.59 1.97
N ASP A 197 6.53 -11.70 2.58
CA ASP A 197 7.47 -11.68 3.71
C ASP A 197 8.74 -10.89 3.32
N PRO A 198 9.33 -10.13 4.26
CA PRO A 198 10.46 -9.27 3.94
C PRO A 198 11.68 -10.09 3.53
N TRP A 199 12.41 -9.61 2.52
CA TRP A 199 13.72 -10.19 2.18
C TRP A 199 14.71 -10.07 3.33
N SER A 200 14.68 -8.97 4.08
CA SER A 200 15.56 -8.74 5.23
C SER A 200 14.76 -8.70 6.55
N PRO A 201 14.95 -9.68 7.46
CA PRO A 201 14.18 -9.80 8.70
C PRO A 201 14.48 -8.74 9.76
#